data_AF-A0A2J4Z2H4-F1
#
_entry.id   AF-A0A2J4Z2H4-F1
#
_cell.length_a   1.000
_cell.length_b   1.000
_cell.length_c   1.000
_cell.angle_alpha   90.00
_cell.angle_beta   90.00
_cell.angle_gamma   90.00
#
_symmetry.space_group_name_H-M   'P 1'
#
loop_
_entity.id
_entity.type
_entity.pdbx_description
1 polymer ?
#
loop_
_entity_poly.entity_id
_entity_poly.type
_entity_poly.pdbx_seq_one_letter_code
_entity_poly.pdbx_strand_id
1 'polypeptide(L)'
;LHHRSFSMGNPNRVRSLIGAFAGSNPAAFHAEDGSGYQFLVEMLTELNSRNPQVASRLIEPLIRLKRYDEKRQALMRGALEQLKGLENLSGDLFEKISKALA
;
A
#
# COMPACT_ATOMS: atom_id res chain seq x y z
N LEU A 1 -0.96 -10.26 -12.00
CA LEU A 1 -0.95 -8.93 -12.66
C LEU A 1 -0.84 -8.99 -14.20
N HIS A 2 -0.65 -10.16 -14.83
CA HIS A 2 -0.42 -10.27 -16.29
C HIS A 2 -1.69 -10.46 -17.14
N HIS A 3 -2.87 -10.23 -16.59
CA HIS A 3 -4.11 -10.42 -17.34
C HIS A 3 -4.22 -9.37 -18.46
N ARG A 4 -4.65 -9.79 -19.66
CA ARG A 4 -4.74 -8.93 -20.86
C ARG A 4 -5.51 -7.62 -20.69
N SER A 5 -6.44 -7.58 -19.73
CA SER A 5 -7.28 -6.40 -19.45
C SER A 5 -6.77 -5.55 -18.28
N PHE A 6 -5.63 -5.91 -17.69
CA PHE A 6 -5.00 -5.17 -16.60
C PHE A 6 -3.76 -4.42 -17.09
N SER A 7 -3.59 -3.20 -16.60
CA SER A 7 -2.39 -2.40 -16.81
C SER A 7 -2.21 -1.44 -15.65
N MET A 8 -1.00 -1.37 -15.12
CA MET A 8 -0.62 -0.40 -14.08
C MET A 8 -0.69 1.06 -14.57
N GLY A 9 -0.80 1.29 -15.88
CA GLY A 9 -0.95 2.62 -16.47
C GLY A 9 -2.37 3.18 -16.41
N ASN A 10 -3.35 2.35 -16.07
CA ASN A 10 -4.75 2.78 -15.98
C ASN A 10 -5.18 2.86 -14.51
N PRO A 11 -5.35 4.07 -13.93
CA PRO A 11 -5.74 4.24 -12.53
C PRO A 11 -7.00 3.49 -12.13
N ASN A 12 -7.97 3.34 -13.05
CA ASN A 12 -9.20 2.61 -12.78
C ASN A 12 -8.93 1.11 -12.64
N ARG A 13 -8.06 0.53 -13.48
CA ARG A 13 -7.68 -0.90 -13.38
C ARG A 13 -6.90 -1.19 -12.11
N VAL A 14 -5.96 -0.31 -11.76
CA VAL A 14 -5.22 -0.39 -10.49
C VAL A 14 -6.18 -0.34 -9.31
N ARG A 15 -7.11 0.63 -9.28
CA ARG A 15 -8.10 0.75 -8.20
C ARG A 15 -9.02 -0.47 -8.12
N SER A 16 -9.52 -0.96 -9.25
CA SER A 16 -10.46 -2.09 -9.28
C SER A 16 -9.84 -3.41 -8.83
N LEU A 17 -8.53 -3.60 -8.98
CA LEU A 17 -7.85 -4.82 -8.57
C LEU A 17 -7.11 -4.64 -7.24
N ILE A 18 -6.07 -3.81 -7.24
CA ILE A 18 -5.17 -3.62 -6.09
C ILE A 18 -5.89 -2.84 -4.99
N GLY A 19 -6.61 -1.78 -5.36
CA GLY A 19 -7.38 -0.99 -4.39
C GLY A 19 -8.52 -1.78 -3.75
N ALA A 20 -9.26 -2.57 -4.54
CA ALA A 20 -10.30 -3.45 -4.01
C ALA A 20 -9.73 -4.52 -3.07
N PHE A 21 -8.58 -5.11 -3.41
CA PHE A 21 -7.89 -6.05 -2.52
C PHE A 21 -7.52 -5.40 -1.18
N ALA A 22 -6.81 -4.27 -1.19
CA ALA A 22 -6.33 -3.64 0.04
C ALA A 22 -7.43 -2.97 0.86
N GLY A 23 -8.44 -2.36 0.21
CA GLY A 23 -9.48 -1.57 0.87
C GLY A 23 -10.81 -2.28 1.11
N SER A 24 -11.15 -3.28 0.29
CA SER A 24 -12.45 -3.97 0.35
C SER A 24 -12.35 -5.45 0.70
N ASN A 25 -11.14 -5.99 0.87
CA ASN A 25 -10.90 -7.34 1.37
C ASN A 25 -9.93 -7.34 2.57
N PRO A 26 -10.36 -6.81 3.73
CA PRO A 26 -9.49 -6.71 4.91
C PRO A 26 -9.04 -8.07 5.43
N ALA A 27 -9.84 -9.14 5.26
CA ALA A 27 -9.48 -10.47 5.73
C ALA A 27 -8.22 -11.00 5.00
N ALA A 28 -8.14 -10.84 3.68
CA ALA A 28 -6.98 -11.24 2.90
C ALA A 28 -5.84 -10.22 3.00
N PHE A 29 -6.15 -8.93 3.03
CA PHE A 29 -5.12 -7.89 3.16
C PHE A 29 -4.38 -7.97 4.50
N HIS A 30 -5.10 -8.30 5.58
CA HIS A 30 -4.54 -8.50 6.92
C HIS A 30 -4.28 -9.97 7.25
N ALA A 31 -3.91 -10.76 6.24
CA ALA A 31 -3.43 -12.13 6.45
C ALA A 31 -2.32 -12.16 7.51
N GLU A 32 -2.33 -13.17 8.38
CA GLU A 32 -1.47 -13.23 9.56
C GLU A 32 0.03 -13.37 9.25
N ASP A 33 0.35 -13.75 8.01
CA ASP A 33 1.69 -13.84 7.46
C ASP A 33 2.22 -12.50 6.92
N GLY A 34 1.37 -11.46 6.84
CA GLY A 34 1.72 -10.15 6.31
C GLY A 34 1.86 -10.07 4.79
N SER A 35 1.50 -11.13 4.06
CA SER A 35 1.62 -11.19 2.59
C SER A 35 0.87 -10.05 1.88
N GLY A 36 -0.30 -9.66 2.39
CA GLY A 36 -1.08 -8.55 1.85
C GLY A 36 -0.36 -7.20 1.96
N TYR A 37 0.39 -6.97 3.04
CA TYR A 37 1.18 -5.75 3.22
C TYR A 37 2.35 -5.72 2.26
N GLN A 38 3.09 -6.84 2.14
CA GLN A 38 4.22 -6.96 1.23
C GLN A 38 3.81 -6.72 -0.23
N PHE A 39 2.69 -7.34 -0.64
CA PHE A 39 2.13 -7.11 -1.96
C PHE A 39 1.82 -5.62 -2.21
N LEU A 40 1.21 -4.94 -1.24
CA LEU A 40 0.91 -3.51 -1.38
C LEU A 40 2.19 -2.66 -1.44
N VAL A 41 3.24 -3.01 -0.69
CA VAL A 41 4.54 -2.32 -0.76
C VAL A 41 5.15 -2.40 -2.16
N GLU A 42 5.12 -3.57 -2.80
CA GLU A 42 5.62 -3.74 -4.17
C GLU A 42 4.82 -2.86 -5.16
N MET A 43 3.50 -2.87 -5.05
CA MET A 43 2.63 -2.06 -5.92
C MET A 43 2.82 -0.56 -5.68
N LEU A 44 2.98 -0.13 -4.43
CA LEU A 44 3.22 1.27 -4.09
C LEU A 44 4.62 1.72 -4.52
N THR A 45 5.62 0.84 -4.52
CA THR A 45 6.96 1.15 -5.05
C THR A 45 6.89 1.49 -6.54
N GLU A 46 6.18 0.70 -7.35
CA GLU A 46 5.99 1.00 -8.77
C GLU A 46 5.16 2.30 -8.96
N LEU A 47 4.06 2.43 -8.22
CA LEU A 47 3.15 3.57 -8.35
C LEU A 47 3.73 4.87 -7.81
N ASN A 48 4.67 4.82 -6.87
CA ASN A 48 5.35 6.01 -6.35
C ASN A 48 6.03 6.79 -7.48
N SER A 49 6.74 6.12 -8.38
CA SER A 49 7.38 6.78 -9.52
C SER A 49 6.40 7.06 -10.66
N ARG A 50 5.41 6.19 -10.86
CA ARG A 50 4.52 6.25 -12.02
C ARG A 50 3.34 7.20 -11.85
N ASN A 51 2.69 7.16 -10.70
CA ASN A 51 1.49 7.95 -10.39
C ASN A 51 1.33 8.11 -8.85
N PRO A 52 2.06 9.07 -8.25
CA PRO A 52 2.01 9.36 -6.81
C PRO A 52 0.59 9.53 -6.24
N GLN A 53 -0.31 10.15 -7.00
CA GLN A 53 -1.69 10.40 -6.56
C GLN A 53 -2.48 9.10 -6.39
N VAL A 54 -2.26 8.12 -7.27
CA VAL A 54 -2.87 6.79 -7.13
C VAL A 54 -2.23 6.04 -5.96
N ALA A 55 -0.89 6.10 -5.83
CA ALA A 55 -0.19 5.48 -4.71
C ALA A 55 -0.71 6.01 -3.35
N SER A 56 -0.86 7.33 -3.23
CA SER A 56 -1.40 8.00 -2.04
C SER A 56 -2.81 7.53 -1.68
N ARG A 57 -3.66 7.22 -2.65
CA ARG A 57 -4.99 6.66 -2.38
C ARG A 57 -4.92 5.20 -1.91
N LEU A 58 -3.96 4.43 -2.43
CA LEU A 58 -3.85 2.99 -2.14
C LEU A 58 -3.16 2.69 -0.81
N ILE A 59 -2.34 3.60 -0.26
CA ILE A 59 -1.68 3.41 1.03
C ILE A 59 -2.64 3.57 2.24
N GLU A 60 -3.86 4.07 2.03
CA GLU A 60 -4.82 4.34 3.11
C GLU A 60 -5.12 3.16 4.06
N PRO A 61 -5.21 1.90 3.60
CA PRO A 61 -5.38 0.76 4.51
C PRO A 61 -4.16 0.54 5.42
N LEU A 62 -2.94 0.80 4.91
CA LEU A 62 -1.69 0.58 5.64
C LEU A 62 -1.47 1.60 6.76
N ILE A 63 -1.94 2.83 6.60
CA ILE A 63 -1.81 3.89 7.64
C ILE A 63 -2.81 3.74 8.79
N ARG A 64 -3.78 2.81 8.70
CA ARG A 64 -4.76 2.53 9.77
C ARG A 64 -4.26 1.49 10.79
N LEU A 65 -2.95 1.25 10.86
CA LEU A 65 -2.31 0.24 11.70
C LEU A 65 -2.77 0.25 13.17
N LYS A 66 -2.95 1.43 13.78
CA LYS A 66 -3.35 1.58 15.20
C LYS A 66 -4.70 0.93 15.56
N ARG A 67 -5.49 0.50 14.56
CA ARG A 67 -6.78 -0.19 14.76
C ARG A 67 -6.67 -1.72 14.87
N TYR A 68 -5.50 -2.29 14.60
CA TYR A 68 -5.28 -3.74 14.57
C TYR A 68 -4.49 -4.22 15.78
N ASP A 69 -4.37 -5.54 15.97
CA ASP A 69 -3.55 -6.15 17.02
C ASP A 69 -2.05 -5.87 16.85
N GLU A 70 -1.28 -6.10 17.91
CA GLU A 70 0.15 -5.80 17.96
C GLU A 70 0.97 -6.50 16.87
N LYS A 71 0.65 -7.77 16.55
CA LYS A 71 1.35 -8.53 15.50
C LYS A 71 1.13 -7.87 14.14
N ARG A 72 -0.12 -7.53 13.81
CA ARG A 72 -0.44 -6.82 12.56
C ARG A 72 0.15 -5.42 12.53
N GLN A 73 0.14 -4.70 13.65
CA GLN A 73 0.77 -3.38 13.77
C GLN A 73 2.26 -3.43 13.45
N ALA A 74 2.99 -4.41 13.99
CA ALA A 74 4.42 -4.58 13.72
C ALA A 74 4.69 -4.82 12.23
N LEU A 75 3.90 -5.69 11.58
CA LEU A 75 4.03 -5.99 10.15
C LEU A 75 3.70 -4.77 9.27
N MET A 76 2.61 -4.05 9.58
CA MET A 76 2.22 -2.84 8.87
C MET A 76 3.25 -1.71 9.05
N ARG A 77 3.83 -1.59 10.25
CA ARG A 77 4.90 -0.63 10.54
C ARG A 77 6.15 -0.95 9.73
N GLY A 78 6.57 -2.21 9.66
CA GLY A 78 7.70 -2.64 8.82
C GLY A 78 7.49 -2.30 7.34
N ALA A 79 6.27 -2.53 6.82
CA ALA A 79 5.91 -2.15 5.46
C ALA A 79 5.97 -0.62 5.21
N LEU A 80 5.49 0.19 6.16
CA LEU A 80 5.59 1.65 6.09
C LEU A 80 7.03 2.15 6.17
N GLU A 81 7.87 1.53 7.00
CA GLU A 81 9.29 1.85 7.11
C GLU A 81 10.05 1.50 5.83
N GLN A 82 9.71 0.38 5.18
CA GLN A 82 10.26 0.03 3.86
C GLN A 82 9.90 1.08 2.81
N LEU A 83 8.63 1.52 2.76
CA LEU A 83 8.20 2.57 1.84
C LEU A 83 8.86 3.93 2.14
N LYS A 84 9.10 4.23 3.43
CA LYS A 84 9.81 5.44 3.85
C LYS A 84 11.26 5.45 3.33
N GLY A 85 11.88 4.29 3.17
CA GLY A 85 13.24 4.11 2.68
C GLY A 85 13.41 4.20 1.15
N LEU A 86 12.35 4.48 0.39
CA LEU A 86 12.45 4.63 -1.07
C LEU A 86 13.25 5.89 -1.44
N GLU A 87 14.24 5.73 -2.33
CA GLU A 87 15.16 6.80 -2.76
C GLU A 87 14.44 8.04 -3.32
N ASN A 88 13.38 7.81 -4.10
CA ASN A 88 12.59 8.86 -4.73
C ASN A 88 11.15 8.90 -4.21
N LEU A 89 10.98 8.83 -2.88
CA LEU A 89 9.66 8.87 -2.27
C LEU A 89 8.93 10.19 -2.58
N SER A 90 7.76 10.08 -3.18
CA SER A 90 6.90 11.22 -3.48
C SER A 90 6.41 11.92 -2.22
N GLY A 91 6.24 13.25 -2.30
CA GLY A 91 5.74 14.05 -1.18
C GLY A 91 4.39 13.55 -0.63
N ASP A 92 3.47 13.16 -1.53
CA ASP A 92 2.15 12.62 -1.17
C ASP A 92 2.25 11.36 -0.28
N LEU A 93 3.20 10.47 -0.55
CA LEU A 93 3.42 9.27 0.26
C LEU A 93 4.20 9.61 1.53
N PHE A 94 5.23 10.47 1.44
CA PHE A 94 6.03 10.87 2.60
C PHE A 94 5.16 11.47 3.71
N GLU A 95 4.22 12.35 3.37
CA GLU A 95 3.31 12.96 4.36
C GLU A 95 2.46 11.91 5.07
N LYS A 96 1.85 10.99 4.32
CA LYS A 96 0.98 9.94 4.87
C LYS A 96 1.76 8.95 5.73
N ILE A 97 2.93 8.50 5.26
CA ILE A 97 3.79 7.55 5.98
C ILE A 97 4.31 8.19 7.27
N SER A 98 4.79 9.43 7.20
CA SER A 98 5.34 10.12 8.38
C SER A 98 4.29 10.32 9.46
N LYS A 99 3.06 10.67 9.09
CA LYS A 99 1.94 10.79 10.04
C LYS A 99 1.52 9.44 10.64
N ALA A 100 1.62 8.35 9.88
CA ALA A 100 1.24 7.02 10.34
C ALA A 100 2.27 6.42 11.32
N LEU A 101 3.55 6.72 11.12
CA LEU A 101 4.66 6.23 11.95
C LEU A 101 4.90 7.05 13.23
N ALA A 102 4.28 8.23 13.34
CA ALA A 102 4.25 9.06 14.54
C ALA A 102 3.29 8.51 15.60
#